data_AF-A0A139SQC8-F1
#
_entry.id   AF-A0A139SQC8-F1
#
_cell.length_a   1.000
_cell.length_b   1.000
_cell.length_c   1.000
_cell.angle_alpha   90.00
_cell.angle_beta   90.00
_cell.angle_gamma   90.00
#
_symmetry.space_group_name_H-M   'P 1'
#
loop_
_entity.id
_entity.type
_entity.pdbx_description
1 polymer ?
#
loop_
_entity_poly.entity_id
_entity_poly.type
_entity_poly.pdbx_seq_one_letter_code
_entity_poly.pdbx_strand_id
1 'polypeptide(L)'
;MIINPRPANALRRASFILGTARNSRPSRHSPKAVALPLSLHWAHYGVRHRITAWPDVRLEKNYDGEWIPIRLDAALLESASLELSRPGHETHWACYLGFVPPPEREFIENFEFNRVSALFAAAHCPALLPELRRTPVLTVFLAEQFELRDTGSAAWAQLDAVYERAGIWGVLEWLGLPATTQPLHALGELDSPDLPRRFLERLRAQLWQAPQPQAQIARPALSTLFAERIAA
;
A
#
# COMPACT_ATOMS: atom_id res chain seq x y z
N MET A 1 31.04 34.35 -70.50
CA MET A 1 32.40 34.83 -70.80
C MET A 1 33.28 34.45 -69.61
N ILE A 2 34.28 33.61 -69.89
CA ILE A 2 35.22 32.95 -68.96
C ILE A 2 36.04 34.08 -68.28
N ILE A 3 36.39 34.04 -66.99
CA ILE A 3 37.65 33.47 -66.50
C ILE A 3 37.65 33.57 -64.96
N ASN A 4 37.94 32.44 -64.33
CA ASN A 4 38.39 32.31 -62.96
C ASN A 4 39.93 32.27 -62.99
N PRO A 5 40.65 32.99 -62.12
CA PRO A 5 42.02 32.61 -61.79
C PRO A 5 42.21 32.41 -60.28
N ARG A 6 42.54 31.18 -59.90
CA ARG A 6 43.38 30.82 -58.74
C ARG A 6 44.87 30.85 -59.17
N PRO A 7 45.86 30.60 -58.29
CA PRO A 7 46.12 31.09 -56.92
C PRO A 7 47.62 31.50 -56.74
N ALA A 8 48.01 32.15 -55.62
CA ALA A 8 49.42 32.12 -55.17
C ALA A 8 49.61 32.45 -53.67
N ASN A 9 49.96 31.39 -52.92
CA ASN A 9 50.92 31.28 -51.81
C ASN A 9 51.68 32.53 -51.30
N ALA A 10 51.69 32.71 -49.97
CA ALA A 10 52.88 32.74 -49.08
C ALA A 10 52.42 33.09 -47.63
N LEU A 11 52.38 32.14 -46.69
CA LEU A 11 53.43 31.85 -45.69
C LEU A 11 53.87 33.05 -44.81
N ARG A 12 53.31 33.16 -43.60
CA ARG A 12 53.97 32.96 -42.27
C ARG A 12 53.43 33.86 -41.15
N ARG A 13 52.87 33.16 -40.15
CA ARG A 13 53.08 33.26 -38.69
C ARG A 13 52.56 34.46 -37.88
N ALA A 14 51.77 34.05 -36.88
CA ALA A 14 51.60 34.58 -35.52
C ALA A 14 50.79 35.89 -35.43
N SER A 15 49.77 36.00 -34.59
CA SER A 15 49.70 35.54 -33.20
C SER A 15 48.27 35.17 -32.79
N PHE A 16 48.18 34.11 -31.99
CA PHE A 16 47.00 33.74 -31.21
C PHE A 16 46.69 34.81 -30.17
N ILE A 17 45.48 35.38 -30.20
CA ILE A 17 44.74 35.77 -29.00
C ILE A 17 43.32 35.26 -29.19
N LEU A 18 43.02 34.10 -28.61
CA LEU A 18 41.65 33.56 -28.55
C LEU A 18 40.87 34.44 -27.57
N GLY A 19 39.89 35.18 -28.11
CA GLY A 19 38.80 35.72 -27.30
C GLY A 19 38.00 34.55 -26.70
N THR A 20 38.02 34.45 -25.38
CA THR A 20 37.19 33.51 -24.62
C THR A 20 35.74 34.00 -24.63
N ALA A 21 35.00 33.66 -25.70
CA ALA A 21 33.55 33.73 -25.69
C ALA A 21 33.02 32.47 -24.97
N ARG A 22 32.44 32.71 -23.80
CA ARG A 22 31.83 31.73 -22.89
C ARG A 22 30.83 30.83 -23.65
N ASN A 23 31.21 29.58 -23.82
CA ASN A 23 30.27 28.50 -24.08
C ASN A 23 29.42 28.29 -22.82
N SER A 24 28.24 28.90 -22.78
CA SER A 24 27.19 28.62 -21.82
C SER A 24 26.66 27.21 -22.05
N ARG A 25 27.36 26.20 -21.52
CA ARG A 25 26.81 24.86 -21.40
C ARG A 25 25.59 24.95 -20.48
N PRO A 26 24.42 24.37 -20.83
CA PRO A 26 23.35 24.23 -19.86
C PRO A 26 23.90 23.42 -18.69
N SER A 27 23.98 24.09 -17.54
CA SER A 27 24.29 23.46 -16.27
C SER A 27 23.32 22.30 -16.11
N ARG A 28 23.84 21.07 -16.16
CA ARG A 28 23.12 19.90 -15.67
C ARG A 28 22.87 20.15 -14.20
N HIS A 29 21.73 20.76 -13.90
CA HIS A 29 21.10 20.58 -12.60
C HIS A 29 20.78 19.10 -12.52
N SER A 30 21.73 18.30 -12.04
CA SER A 30 21.37 17.07 -11.35
C SER A 30 20.37 17.51 -10.29
N PRO A 31 19.10 17.06 -10.32
CA PRO A 31 18.22 17.33 -9.22
C PRO A 31 18.99 16.85 -7.98
N LYS A 32 19.26 17.78 -7.05
CA LYS A 32 19.70 17.37 -5.72
C LYS A 32 18.63 16.39 -5.27
N ALA A 33 18.99 15.12 -5.15
CA ALA A 33 18.15 14.11 -4.55
C ALA A 33 17.98 14.54 -3.09
N VAL A 34 17.03 15.45 -2.85
CA VAL A 34 16.52 15.70 -1.53
C VAL A 34 15.79 14.41 -1.21
N ALA A 35 16.48 13.50 -0.54
CA ALA A 35 15.93 12.30 0.05
C ALA A 35 14.99 12.74 1.18
N LEU A 36 13.86 13.34 0.83
CA LEU A 36 12.76 13.48 1.77
C LEU A 36 12.31 12.06 2.12
N PRO A 37 12.10 11.73 3.41
CA PRO A 37 11.51 10.46 3.77
C PRO A 37 10.15 10.38 3.08
N LEU A 38 10.06 9.48 2.11
CA LEU A 38 8.92 9.45 1.22
C LEU A 38 7.71 8.97 2.04
N SER A 39 6.73 9.85 2.17
CA SER A 39 5.54 9.65 2.99
C SER A 39 4.30 9.87 2.13
N LEU A 40 3.24 9.13 2.42
CA LEU A 40 1.95 9.30 1.77
C LEU A 40 1.17 10.33 2.57
N HIS A 41 0.60 11.33 1.90
CA HIS A 41 -0.14 12.41 2.56
C HIS A 41 -1.56 12.51 2.02
N TRP A 42 -2.50 12.83 2.91
CA TRP A 42 -3.87 13.20 2.54
C TRP A 42 -4.46 14.13 3.59
N ALA A 43 -5.65 14.65 3.33
CA ALA A 43 -6.41 15.47 4.28
C ALA A 43 -7.73 14.78 4.64
N HIS A 44 -8.14 14.87 5.90
CA HIS A 44 -9.41 14.36 6.41
C HIS A 44 -9.95 15.35 7.45
N TYR A 45 -11.19 15.83 7.25
CA TYR A 45 -11.81 16.89 8.07
C TYR A 45 -10.90 18.13 8.31
N GLY A 46 -10.20 18.58 7.28
CA GLY A 46 -9.30 19.74 7.36
C GLY A 46 -7.96 19.48 8.08
N VAL A 47 -7.75 18.28 8.62
CA VAL A 47 -6.50 17.87 9.26
C VAL A 47 -5.65 17.09 8.25
N ARG A 48 -4.36 17.41 8.17
CA ARG A 48 -3.41 16.67 7.33
C ARG A 48 -2.95 15.41 8.03
N HIS A 49 -2.93 14.32 7.29
CA HIS A 49 -2.47 13.02 7.75
C HIS A 49 -1.30 12.56 6.89
N ARG A 50 -0.45 11.71 7.45
CA ARG A 50 0.59 11.03 6.69
C ARG A 50 0.84 9.62 7.16
N ILE A 51 1.31 8.79 6.24
CA ILE A 51 1.97 7.52 6.53
C ILE A 51 3.46 7.74 6.34
N THR A 52 4.24 7.44 7.38
CA THR A 52 5.70 7.53 7.36
C THR A 52 6.33 6.53 6.39
N ALA A 53 7.62 6.70 6.11
CA ALA A 53 8.36 5.83 5.20
C ALA A 53 8.50 4.41 5.76
N TRP A 54 8.59 3.43 4.85
CA TRP A 54 9.00 2.07 5.16
C TRP A 54 10.44 2.04 5.73
N PRO A 55 10.79 1.15 6.69
CA PRO A 55 9.95 0.12 7.33
C PRO A 55 9.16 0.63 8.55
N ASP A 56 9.45 1.84 9.03
CA ASP A 56 8.84 2.43 10.22
C ASP A 56 7.45 3.02 9.93
N VAL A 57 6.57 2.24 9.28
CA VAL A 57 5.22 2.66 8.89
C VAL A 57 4.39 3.01 10.12
N ARG A 58 3.93 4.25 10.17
CA ARG A 58 3.11 4.83 11.25
C ARG A 58 2.14 5.83 10.64
N LEU A 59 0.97 5.91 11.24
CA LEU A 59 0.00 6.96 10.94
C LEU A 59 0.27 8.17 11.83
N GLU A 60 0.38 9.35 11.23
CA GLU A 60 0.55 10.60 11.95
C GLU A 60 -0.45 11.65 11.47
N LYS A 61 -0.91 12.51 12.37
CA LYS A 61 -1.68 13.72 12.03
C LYS A 61 -0.84 14.95 12.27
N ASN A 62 -1.05 15.97 11.46
CA ASN A 62 -0.44 17.28 11.66
C ASN A 62 -1.29 18.08 12.66
N TYR A 63 -0.66 18.51 13.75
CA TYR A 63 -1.24 19.39 14.74
C TYR A 63 -0.26 20.55 14.97
N ASP A 64 -0.67 21.75 14.60
CA ASP A 64 0.15 22.97 14.73
C ASP A 64 1.56 22.86 14.13
N GLY A 65 1.66 22.23 12.94
CA GLY A 65 2.95 22.02 12.26
C GLY A 65 3.75 20.82 12.77
N GLU A 66 3.40 20.25 13.92
CA GLU A 66 3.99 19.02 14.45
C GLU A 66 3.26 17.77 13.92
N TRP A 67 3.99 16.69 13.69
CA TRP A 67 3.40 15.41 13.30
C TRP A 67 3.35 14.47 14.49
N ILE A 68 2.13 14.13 14.91
CA ILE A 68 1.89 13.33 16.11
C ILE A 68 1.38 11.95 15.68
N PRO A 69 1.99 10.86 16.17
CA PRO A 69 1.48 9.51 15.95
C PRO A 69 0.05 9.36 16.45
N ILE A 70 -0.80 8.76 15.61
CA ILE A 70 -2.19 8.46 15.96
C ILE A 70 -2.52 7.01 15.64
N ARG A 71 -3.65 6.58 16.19
CA ARG A 71 -4.23 5.28 15.89
C ARG A 71 -4.82 5.27 14.49
N LEU A 72 -4.64 4.15 13.82
CA LEU A 72 -5.36 3.80 12.60
C LEU A 72 -6.78 3.37 12.99
N ASP A 73 -7.79 4.12 12.55
CA ASP A 73 -9.21 3.76 12.71
C ASP A 73 -9.88 3.54 11.35
N ALA A 74 -11.10 2.99 11.37
CA ALA A 74 -11.84 2.65 10.16
C ALA A 74 -12.10 3.87 9.28
N ALA A 75 -12.51 5.01 9.87
CA ALA A 75 -12.84 6.23 9.14
C ALA A 75 -11.61 6.85 8.43
N LEU A 76 -10.46 6.85 9.10
CA LEU A 76 -9.20 7.32 8.54
C LEU A 76 -8.70 6.40 7.44
N LEU A 77 -8.86 5.09 7.61
CA LEU A 77 -8.55 4.12 6.55
C LEU A 77 -9.42 4.35 5.32
N GLU A 78 -10.73 4.49 5.49
CA GLU A 78 -11.65 4.81 4.38
C GLU A 78 -11.28 6.12 3.69
N SER A 79 -10.98 7.17 4.47
CA SER A 79 -10.53 8.45 3.93
C SER A 79 -9.21 8.32 3.16
N ALA A 80 -8.25 7.54 3.67
CA ALA A 80 -6.97 7.32 3.02
C ALA A 80 -7.17 6.55 1.71
N SER A 81 -8.00 5.50 1.72
CA SER A 81 -8.37 4.74 0.53
C SER A 81 -8.98 5.64 -0.55
N LEU A 82 -9.89 6.55 -0.18
CA LEU A 82 -10.53 7.47 -1.12
C LEU A 82 -9.57 8.50 -1.69
N GLU A 83 -8.72 9.10 -0.86
CA GLU A 83 -7.81 10.18 -1.29
C GLU A 83 -6.58 9.65 -2.04
N LEU A 84 -5.98 8.56 -1.54
CA LEU A 84 -4.76 7.99 -2.10
C LEU A 84 -5.00 7.10 -3.33
N SER A 85 -6.25 6.75 -3.62
CA SER A 85 -6.63 6.04 -4.85
C SER A 85 -7.13 6.97 -5.95
N ARG A 86 -7.14 8.30 -5.73
CA ARG A 86 -7.55 9.25 -6.78
C ARG A 86 -6.60 9.21 -7.97
N PRO A 87 -7.11 9.45 -9.19
CA PRO A 87 -6.25 9.64 -10.36
C PRO A 87 -5.17 10.71 -10.09
N GLY A 88 -3.92 10.38 -10.41
CA GLY A 88 -2.75 11.21 -10.13
C GLY A 88 -1.98 10.85 -8.86
N HIS A 89 -2.57 10.10 -7.91
CA HIS A 89 -1.85 9.57 -6.75
C HIS A 89 -1.10 8.26 -7.05
N GLU A 90 -1.29 7.66 -8.23
CA GLU A 90 -0.51 6.51 -8.71
C GLU A 90 1.00 6.76 -8.64
N THR A 91 1.43 7.99 -8.97
CA THR A 91 2.85 8.37 -8.89
C THR A 91 3.34 8.40 -7.44
N HIS A 92 2.50 8.84 -6.49
CA HIS A 92 2.86 8.85 -5.07
C HIS A 92 3.02 7.43 -4.52
N TRP A 93 2.09 6.52 -4.87
CA TRP A 93 2.22 5.10 -4.52
C TRP A 93 3.43 4.46 -5.19
N ALA A 94 3.65 4.68 -6.49
CA ALA A 94 4.81 4.13 -7.19
C ALA A 94 6.14 4.60 -6.59
N CYS A 95 6.24 5.88 -6.23
CA CYS A 95 7.39 6.41 -5.51
C CYS A 95 7.56 5.73 -4.14
N TYR A 96 6.48 5.54 -3.39
CA TYR A 96 6.50 4.94 -2.05
C TYR A 96 6.91 3.48 -2.08
N LEU A 97 6.26 2.72 -2.95
CA LEU A 97 6.54 1.31 -3.16
C LEU A 97 7.94 1.06 -3.75
N GLY A 98 8.56 2.06 -4.37
CA GLY A 98 9.96 2.00 -4.80
C GLY A 98 10.96 1.76 -3.65
N PHE A 99 10.58 2.02 -2.40
CA PHE A 99 11.40 1.76 -1.20
C PHE A 99 10.98 0.50 -0.43
N VAL A 100 9.88 -0.13 -0.82
CA VAL A 100 9.37 -1.35 -0.20
C VAL A 100 10.04 -2.56 -0.86
N PRO A 101 10.53 -3.56 -0.10
CA PRO A 101 11.17 -4.72 -0.71
C PRO A 101 10.19 -5.49 -1.62
N PRO A 102 10.69 -6.22 -2.63
CA PRO A 102 9.84 -6.82 -3.66
C PRO A 102 8.69 -7.70 -3.14
N PRO A 103 8.88 -8.61 -2.16
CA PRO A 103 7.78 -9.48 -1.75
C PRO A 103 6.65 -8.70 -1.08
N GLU A 104 6.95 -7.73 -0.21
CA GLU A 104 5.96 -6.88 0.45
C GLU A 104 5.27 -5.98 -0.56
N ARG A 105 6.02 -5.41 -1.50
CA ARG A 105 5.48 -4.56 -2.57
C ARG A 105 4.47 -5.33 -3.43
N GLU A 106 4.83 -6.50 -3.94
CA GLU A 106 3.93 -7.33 -4.75
C GLU A 106 2.63 -7.66 -4.00
N PHE A 107 2.73 -7.92 -2.70
CA PHE A 107 1.56 -8.13 -1.86
C PHE A 107 0.69 -6.87 -1.75
N ILE A 108 1.28 -5.70 -1.52
CA ILE A 108 0.56 -4.43 -1.38
C ILE A 108 -0.10 -4.00 -2.70
N GLU A 109 0.56 -4.24 -3.83
CA GLU A 109 0.06 -3.90 -5.17
C GLU A 109 -1.19 -4.69 -5.57
N ASN A 110 -1.43 -5.86 -4.96
CA ASN A 110 -2.65 -6.64 -5.18
C ASN A 110 -3.92 -5.97 -4.63
N PHE A 111 -3.77 -4.91 -3.83
CA PHE A 111 -4.89 -4.16 -3.27
C PHE A 111 -4.98 -2.80 -3.96
N GLU A 112 -6.18 -2.40 -4.34
CA GLU A 112 -6.52 -1.07 -4.82
C GLU A 112 -7.08 -0.24 -3.66
N PHE A 113 -8.21 -0.67 -3.09
CA PHE A 113 -8.92 0.09 -2.05
C PHE A 113 -8.29 -0.11 -0.67
N ASN A 114 -7.89 -1.33 -0.31
CA ASN A 114 -7.33 -1.67 1.00
C ASN A 114 -5.80 -1.62 1.02
N ARG A 115 -5.18 -0.91 0.07
CA ARG A 115 -3.72 -0.81 -0.05
C ARG A 115 -3.02 -0.31 1.21
N VAL A 116 -3.63 0.65 1.92
CA VAL A 116 -3.12 1.12 3.21
C VAL A 116 -3.16 0.01 4.26
N SER A 117 -4.23 -0.78 4.31
CA SER A 117 -4.32 -1.93 5.22
C SER A 117 -3.26 -2.99 4.91
N ALA A 118 -3.03 -3.29 3.64
CA ALA A 118 -1.96 -4.19 3.21
C ALA A 118 -0.57 -3.67 3.61
N LEU A 119 -0.32 -2.37 3.47
CA LEU A 119 0.93 -1.73 3.89
C LEU A 119 1.18 -1.89 5.40
N PHE A 120 0.18 -1.61 6.23
CA PHE A 120 0.31 -1.79 7.68
C PHE A 120 0.51 -3.26 8.09
N ALA A 121 -0.22 -4.18 7.47
CA ALA A 121 -0.05 -5.62 7.74
C ALA A 121 1.35 -6.10 7.34
N ALA A 122 1.85 -5.68 6.18
CA ALA A 122 3.19 -6.04 5.71
C ALA A 122 4.30 -5.46 6.59
N ALA A 123 4.15 -4.21 7.04
CA ALA A 123 5.15 -3.53 7.85
C ALA A 123 5.22 -4.08 9.29
N HIS A 124 4.08 -4.39 9.89
CA HIS A 124 4.04 -4.78 11.30
C HIS A 124 3.99 -6.28 11.56
N CYS A 125 3.53 -7.09 10.59
CA CYS A 125 3.43 -8.55 10.72
C CYS A 125 4.01 -9.25 9.47
N PRO A 126 5.29 -9.04 9.13
CA PRO A 126 5.88 -9.60 7.91
C PRO A 126 5.86 -11.14 7.91
N ALA A 127 5.94 -11.78 9.08
CA ALA A 127 5.86 -13.23 9.21
C ALA A 127 4.51 -13.82 8.76
N LEU A 128 3.44 -13.02 8.78
CA LEU A 128 2.09 -13.41 8.40
C LEU A 128 1.85 -13.30 6.89
N LEU A 129 2.73 -12.63 6.13
CA LEU A 129 2.57 -12.39 4.70
C LEU A 129 2.32 -13.65 3.85
N PRO A 130 2.99 -14.80 4.08
CA PRO A 130 2.68 -16.01 3.33
C PRO A 130 1.22 -16.45 3.46
N GLU A 131 0.63 -16.32 4.65
CA GLU A 131 -0.78 -16.65 4.89
C GLU A 131 -1.71 -15.59 4.30
N LEU A 132 -1.35 -14.31 4.39
CA LEU A 132 -2.11 -13.23 3.76
C LEU A 132 -2.13 -13.29 2.24
N ARG A 133 -1.06 -13.79 1.60
CA ARG A 133 -1.09 -14.03 0.15
C ARG A 133 -2.06 -15.14 -0.24
N ARG A 134 -2.24 -16.15 0.62
CA ARG A 134 -3.21 -17.24 0.39
C ARG A 134 -4.64 -16.80 0.70
N THR A 135 -4.80 -15.90 1.67
CA THR A 135 -6.10 -15.40 2.12
C THR A 135 -6.10 -13.86 2.18
N PRO A 136 -6.08 -13.15 1.04
CA PRO A 136 -5.89 -11.70 1.00
C PRO A 136 -6.93 -10.90 1.78
N VAL A 137 -8.18 -11.39 1.83
CA VAL A 137 -9.27 -10.77 2.57
C VAL A 137 -8.99 -10.68 4.08
N LEU A 138 -8.20 -11.58 4.63
CA LEU A 138 -7.80 -11.54 6.05
C LEU A 138 -7.06 -10.25 6.39
N THR A 139 -6.36 -9.64 5.43
CA THR A 139 -5.68 -8.35 5.58
C THR A 139 -6.61 -7.25 6.08
N VAL A 140 -7.86 -7.23 5.59
CA VAL A 140 -8.84 -6.22 5.98
C VAL A 140 -9.30 -6.45 7.43
N PHE A 141 -9.48 -7.71 7.85
CA PHE A 141 -9.78 -8.05 9.24
C PHE A 141 -8.64 -7.67 10.19
N LEU A 142 -7.37 -7.87 9.80
CA LEU A 142 -6.23 -7.46 10.62
C LEU A 142 -6.14 -5.95 10.79
N ALA A 143 -6.44 -5.19 9.74
CA ALA A 143 -6.46 -3.73 9.82
C ALA A 143 -7.60 -3.21 10.71
N GLU A 144 -8.70 -3.97 10.83
CA GLU A 144 -9.85 -3.67 11.69
C GLU A 144 -9.78 -4.34 13.06
N GLN A 145 -8.61 -4.87 13.44
CA GLN A 145 -8.41 -5.57 14.70
C GLN A 145 -8.87 -4.79 15.94
N PHE A 146 -8.84 -3.45 15.89
CA PHE A 146 -9.29 -2.59 16.97
C PHE A 146 -10.81 -2.67 17.17
N GLU A 147 -11.58 -2.44 16.11
CA GLU A 147 -13.06 -2.47 16.16
C GLU A 147 -13.56 -3.87 16.55
N LEU A 148 -12.89 -4.92 16.05
CA LEU A 148 -13.29 -6.30 16.31
C LEU A 148 -13.06 -6.75 17.77
N ARG A 149 -12.16 -6.09 18.49
CA ARG A 149 -11.67 -6.52 19.82
C ARG A 149 -11.91 -5.53 20.96
N ASP A 150 -12.29 -4.29 20.66
CA ASP A 150 -12.45 -3.21 21.65
C ASP A 150 -11.23 -3.05 22.58
N THR A 151 -10.02 -3.30 22.07
CA THR A 151 -8.77 -3.31 22.86
C THR A 151 -8.21 -1.92 23.13
N GLY A 152 -8.90 -0.85 22.74
CA GLY A 152 -8.46 0.54 22.93
C GLY A 152 -7.31 1.00 22.01
N SER A 153 -6.51 0.10 21.43
CA SER A 153 -5.35 0.43 20.58
C SER A 153 -5.03 -0.65 19.53
N ALA A 154 -4.35 -0.26 18.45
CA ALA A 154 -3.82 -1.19 17.46
C ALA A 154 -2.73 -2.06 18.11
N ALA A 155 -2.93 -3.37 18.10
CA ALA A 155 -2.15 -4.33 18.87
C ALA A 155 -1.26 -5.18 17.96
N TRP A 156 -0.64 -4.55 16.94
CA TRP A 156 0.15 -5.26 15.93
C TRP A 156 1.27 -6.13 16.52
N ALA A 157 1.98 -5.65 17.55
CA ALA A 157 3.00 -6.43 18.25
C ALA A 157 2.41 -7.65 18.99
N GLN A 158 1.17 -7.55 19.49
CA GLN A 158 0.48 -8.68 20.11
C GLN A 158 0.02 -9.68 19.05
N LEU A 159 -0.50 -9.19 17.92
CA LEU A 159 -0.91 -10.01 16.79
C LEU A 159 0.26 -10.83 16.23
N ASP A 160 1.44 -10.20 16.07
CA ASP A 160 2.66 -10.88 15.65
C ASP A 160 3.05 -11.97 16.66
N ALA A 161 3.04 -11.66 17.97
CA ALA A 161 3.30 -12.63 19.02
C ALA A 161 2.26 -13.78 19.10
N VAL A 162 1.00 -13.52 18.76
CA VAL A 162 -0.04 -14.55 18.65
C VAL A 162 0.28 -15.49 17.49
N TYR A 163 0.65 -14.94 16.34
CA TYR A 163 1.03 -15.73 15.18
C TYR A 163 2.26 -16.59 15.44
N GLU A 164 3.30 -16.07 16.08
CA GLU A 164 4.49 -16.85 16.45
C GLU A 164 4.16 -18.05 17.34
N ARG A 165 3.19 -17.91 18.25
CA ARG A 165 2.85 -18.94 19.24
C ARG A 165 1.87 -19.98 18.73
N ALA A 166 0.87 -19.57 17.96
CA ALA A 166 -0.30 -20.38 17.61
C ALA A 166 -0.60 -20.39 16.10
N GLY A 167 0.25 -19.76 15.29
CA GLY A 167 0.08 -19.68 13.85
C GLY A 167 -1.19 -18.95 13.44
N ILE A 168 -1.67 -19.26 12.23
CA ILE A 168 -2.87 -18.64 11.66
C ILE A 168 -4.14 -18.90 12.48
N TRP A 169 -4.23 -20.05 13.15
CA TRP A 169 -5.38 -20.39 13.98
C TRP A 169 -5.51 -19.48 15.19
N GLY A 170 -4.39 -19.19 15.85
CA GLY A 170 -4.34 -18.20 16.93
C GLY A 170 -4.74 -16.82 16.45
N VAL A 171 -4.32 -16.42 15.24
CA VAL A 171 -4.72 -15.14 14.63
C VAL A 171 -6.24 -15.07 14.39
N LEU A 172 -6.85 -16.13 13.87
CA LEU A 172 -8.30 -16.18 13.66
C LEU A 172 -9.06 -16.08 14.99
N GLU A 173 -8.68 -16.88 15.98
CA GLU A 173 -9.28 -16.82 17.32
C GLU A 173 -9.11 -15.43 17.92
N TRP A 174 -7.91 -14.85 17.78
CA TRP A 174 -7.61 -13.51 18.27
C TRP A 174 -8.48 -12.44 17.59
N LEU A 175 -8.76 -12.55 16.29
CA LEU A 175 -9.68 -11.68 15.56
C LEU A 175 -11.17 -11.96 15.85
N GLY A 176 -11.49 -12.97 16.67
CA GLY A 176 -12.88 -13.38 16.92
C GLY A 176 -13.54 -14.02 15.71
N LEU A 177 -12.74 -14.70 14.87
CA LEU A 177 -13.16 -15.55 13.77
C LEU A 177 -13.09 -17.03 14.21
N PRO A 178 -13.90 -17.92 13.60
CA PRO A 178 -13.81 -19.35 13.89
C PRO A 178 -12.44 -19.90 13.44
N ALA A 179 -11.70 -20.48 14.37
CA ALA A 179 -10.37 -21.05 14.14
C ALA A 179 -10.44 -22.47 13.55
N THR A 180 -11.11 -22.61 12.40
CA THR A 180 -11.25 -23.88 11.67
C THR A 180 -10.87 -23.73 10.19
N THR A 181 -10.62 -24.83 9.51
CA THR A 181 -10.21 -24.83 8.08
C THR A 181 -11.23 -24.22 7.14
N GLN A 182 -12.52 -24.37 7.45
CA GLN A 182 -13.61 -23.92 6.61
C GLN A 182 -13.63 -22.39 6.41
N PRO A 183 -13.49 -21.55 7.45
CA PRO A 183 -13.33 -20.11 7.31
C PRO A 183 -12.17 -19.67 6.44
N LEU A 184 -10.97 -20.25 6.60
CA LEU A 184 -9.84 -19.91 5.73
C LEU A 184 -10.11 -20.30 4.28
N HIS A 185 -10.71 -21.46 4.05
CA HIS A 185 -11.12 -21.88 2.72
C HIS A 185 -12.13 -20.91 2.11
N ALA A 186 -13.19 -20.58 2.85
CA ALA A 186 -14.24 -19.66 2.40
C ALA A 186 -13.70 -18.24 2.13
N LEU A 187 -12.75 -17.76 2.94
CA LEU A 187 -12.07 -16.48 2.71
C LEU A 187 -11.10 -16.53 1.52
N GLY A 188 -10.47 -17.67 1.27
CA GLY A 188 -9.58 -17.89 0.12
C GLY A 188 -10.32 -18.05 -1.20
N GLU A 189 -11.59 -18.43 -1.18
CA GLU A 189 -12.48 -18.50 -2.36
C GLU A 189 -13.01 -17.13 -2.79
N LEU A 190 -12.76 -16.06 -2.03
CA LEU A 190 -13.19 -14.72 -2.40
C LEU A 190 -12.27 -14.17 -3.52
N ASP A 191 -12.84 -13.96 -4.70
CA ASP A 191 -12.13 -13.51 -5.90
C ASP A 191 -11.44 -12.14 -5.74
N SER A 192 -11.90 -11.31 -4.80
CA SER A 192 -11.37 -9.96 -4.60
C SER A 192 -10.65 -9.81 -3.25
N PRO A 193 -9.37 -9.38 -3.25
CA PRO A 193 -8.65 -9.02 -2.02
C PRO A 193 -9.23 -7.75 -1.37
N ASP A 194 -9.89 -6.90 -2.15
CA ASP A 194 -10.45 -5.62 -1.72
C ASP A 194 -11.90 -5.75 -1.23
N LEU A 195 -12.08 -6.49 -0.14
CA LEU A 195 -13.39 -6.53 0.51
C LEU A 195 -13.73 -5.16 1.13
N PRO A 196 -14.88 -4.54 0.78
CA PRO A 196 -15.31 -3.31 1.44
C PRO A 196 -15.62 -3.55 2.92
N ARG A 197 -15.15 -2.66 3.80
CA ARG A 197 -15.26 -2.77 5.28
C ARG A 197 -16.68 -2.99 5.78
N ARG A 198 -17.67 -2.32 5.17
CA ARG A 198 -19.10 -2.48 5.48
C ARG A 198 -19.61 -3.93 5.41
N PHE A 199 -18.88 -4.83 4.75
CA PHE A 199 -19.23 -6.25 4.66
C PHE A 199 -18.52 -7.12 5.70
N LEU A 200 -17.55 -6.61 6.46
CA LEU A 200 -16.75 -7.41 7.39
C LEU A 200 -17.59 -8.02 8.50
N GLU A 201 -18.44 -7.23 9.17
CA GLU A 201 -19.31 -7.75 10.24
C GLU A 201 -20.29 -8.80 9.73
N ARG A 202 -20.85 -8.57 8.54
CA ARG A 202 -21.73 -9.55 7.90
C ARG A 202 -20.98 -10.84 7.56
N LEU A 203 -19.79 -10.73 6.98
CA LEU A 203 -18.95 -11.87 6.63
C LEU A 203 -18.53 -12.63 7.89
N ARG A 204 -18.11 -11.91 8.95
CA ARG A 204 -17.80 -12.47 10.26
C ARG A 204 -18.98 -13.28 10.81
N ALA A 205 -20.20 -12.73 10.80
CA ALA A 205 -21.39 -13.45 11.24
C ALA A 205 -21.66 -14.70 10.39
N GLN A 206 -21.47 -14.63 9.07
CA GLN A 206 -21.62 -15.78 8.17
C GLN A 206 -20.61 -16.88 8.44
N LEU A 207 -19.35 -16.54 8.72
CA LEU A 207 -18.30 -17.50 9.07
C LEU A 207 -18.65 -18.28 10.34
N TRP A 208 -19.30 -17.64 11.31
CA TRP A 208 -19.81 -18.29 12.53
C TRP A 208 -21.08 -19.12 12.30
N GLN A 209 -21.89 -18.79 11.30
CA GLN A 209 -23.11 -19.52 10.96
C GLN A 209 -22.90 -20.68 9.99
N ALA A 210 -21.74 -20.73 9.32
CA ALA A 210 -21.39 -21.83 8.42
C ALA A 210 -21.49 -23.16 9.19
N PRO A 211 -22.27 -24.14 8.71
CA PRO A 211 -22.42 -25.41 9.38
C PRO A 211 -21.06 -26.03 9.66
N GLN A 212 -20.81 -26.32 10.94
CA GLN A 212 -19.72 -27.16 11.39
C GLN A 212 -19.76 -28.48 10.58
N PRO A 213 -18.61 -29.08 10.23
CA PRO A 213 -18.49 -30.14 9.23
C PRO A 213 -19.28 -31.45 9.48
N GLN A 214 -20.07 -31.53 10.55
CA GLN A 214 -20.98 -32.66 10.79
C GLN A 214 -22.33 -32.54 10.06
N ALA A 215 -22.64 -31.43 9.38
CA ALA A 215 -23.98 -31.19 8.84
C ALA A 215 -24.04 -30.62 7.40
N GLN A 216 -23.18 -31.07 6.48
CA GLN A 216 -23.30 -30.69 5.07
C GLN A 216 -23.28 -31.89 4.12
N ILE A 217 -24.45 -32.51 3.96
CA ILE A 217 -24.86 -33.09 2.68
C ILE A 217 -25.71 -32.03 1.99
N ALA A 218 -25.19 -31.56 0.84
CA ALA A 218 -25.84 -30.72 -0.17
C ALA A 218 -26.20 -29.27 0.22
N ARG A 219 -25.44 -28.29 -0.28
CA ARG A 219 -25.94 -27.21 -1.18
C ARG A 219 -24.86 -26.16 -1.59
N PRO A 220 -25.13 -25.33 -2.64
CA PRO A 220 -24.12 -24.85 -3.57
C PRO A 220 -23.41 -23.56 -3.13
N ALA A 221 -22.33 -23.27 -3.86
CA ALA A 221 -21.27 -22.30 -3.59
C ALA A 221 -21.74 -20.86 -3.30
N LEU A 222 -21.00 -20.21 -2.40
CA LEU A 222 -21.16 -18.81 -1.96
C LEU A 222 -20.93 -17.77 -3.08
N SER A 223 -20.50 -18.19 -4.27
CA SER A 223 -20.18 -17.35 -5.42
C SER A 223 -21.40 -16.67 -6.06
N THR A 224 -22.60 -17.25 -5.95
CA THR A 224 -23.79 -16.70 -6.62
C THR A 224 -24.38 -15.46 -5.95
N LEU A 225 -24.12 -15.24 -4.65
CA LEU A 225 -24.74 -14.11 -3.90
C LEU A 225 -23.94 -12.80 -3.99
N PHE A 226 -22.65 -12.85 -4.33
CA PHE A 226 -21.85 -11.63 -4.54
C PHE A 226 -22.04 -11.04 -5.95
N ALA A 227 -22.38 -11.85 -6.95
CA ALA A 227 -22.63 -11.39 -8.31
C ALA A 227 -23.95 -10.60 -8.47
N GLU A 228 -24.99 -10.90 -7.67
CA GLU A 228 -26.32 -10.32 -7.86
C GLU A 228 -26.50 -8.89 -7.32
N ARG A 229 -25.47 -8.27 -6.72
CA ARG A 229 -25.64 -6.96 -6.05
C ARG A 229 -24.63 -5.88 -6.43
N ILE A 230 -23.77 -6.15 -7.40
CA ILE A 230 -22.93 -5.14 -8.06
C ILE A 230 -23.64 -4.56 -9.31
N ALA A 231 -24.76 -5.18 -9.75
CA ALA A 231 -25.54 -4.76 -10.92
C ALA A 231 -26.87 -4.05 -10.58
N ALA A 232 -27.09 -3.62 -9.33
CA ALA A 232 -28.28 -2.87 -8.89
C ALA A 232 -27.86 -1.66 -8.05
#